data_AF-A0A7W0L1V9-F1
#
_entry.id   AF-A0A7W0L1V9-F1
#
_cell.length_a   1.000
_cell.length_b   1.000
_cell.length_c   1.000
_cell.angle_alpha   90.00
_cell.angle_beta   90.00
_cell.angle_gamma   90.00
#
_symmetry.space_group_name_H-M   'P 1'
#
loop_
_entity.id
_entity.type
_entity.pdbx_description
1 polymer ?
#
loop_
_entity_poly.entity_id
_entity_poly.type
_entity_poly.pdbx_seq_one_letter_code
_entity_poly.pdbx_strand_id
1 'polypeptide(L)'
;MSTRRLNVSLDERRAAKLARLADRAHVPDGTLARSLLSAAIDDADPDVGSVTEILEGIPRLPERLAQAEAEVEAGEVIELREL
;
A
#
# COMPACT_ATOMS: atom_id res chain seq x y z
N MET A 1 6.92 -19.66 -14.35
CA MET A 1 6.01 -18.57 -13.93
C MET A 1 4.66 -18.80 -14.57
N SER A 2 3.59 -18.88 -13.78
CA SER A 2 2.24 -19.11 -14.31
C SER A 2 1.65 -17.78 -14.77
N THR A 3 1.39 -17.64 -16.08
CA THR A 3 0.71 -16.46 -16.64
C THR A 3 -0.79 -16.67 -16.63
N ARG A 4 -1.53 -15.80 -15.94
CA ARG A 4 -3.00 -15.77 -15.96
C ARG A 4 -3.49 -14.68 -16.91
N ARG A 5 -4.38 -15.03 -17.85
CA ARG A 5 -5.06 -14.04 -18.70
C ARG A 5 -6.31 -13.52 -17.99
N LEU A 6 -6.46 -12.20 -17.98
CA LEU A 6 -7.62 -11.50 -17.44
C LEU A 6 -8.21 -10.63 -18.56
N ASN A 7 -9.53 -10.69 -18.74
CA ASN A 7 -10.25 -9.73 -19.57
C ASN A 7 -10.87 -8.68 -18.64
N VAL A 8 -10.60 -7.41 -18.92
CA VAL A 8 -11.10 -6.29 -18.13
C VAL A 8 -11.91 -5.39 -19.03
N SER A 9 -13.12 -5.05 -18.60
CA SER A 9 -13.96 -4.06 -19.25
C SER A 9 -13.84 -2.74 -18.51
N LEU A 10 -13.60 -1.66 -19.26
CA LEU A 10 -13.54 -0.31 -18.72
C LEU A 10 -14.83 0.44 -19.09
N ASP A 11 -15.30 1.29 -18.19
CA ASP A 11 -16.29 2.30 -18.55
C ASP A 11 -15.72 3.29 -19.58
N GLU A 12 -16.59 3.99 -20.28
CA GLU A 12 -16.22 4.90 -21.38
C GLU A 12 -15.21 5.97 -20.94
N ARG A 13 -15.39 6.52 -19.73
CA ARG A 13 -14.50 7.56 -19.19
C ARG A 13 -13.09 7.03 -18.95
N ARG A 14 -12.97 5.82 -18.38
CA ARG A 14 -11.68 5.17 -18.11
C ARG A 14 -11.02 4.69 -19.41
N ALA A 15 -11.79 4.16 -20.36
CA ALA A 15 -11.30 3.76 -21.67
C ALA A 15 -10.70 4.95 -22.43
N ALA A 16 -11.41 6.09 -22.49
CA ALA A 16 -10.91 7.31 -23.13
C ALA A 16 -9.66 7.87 -22.44
N LYS A 17 -9.57 7.75 -21.10
CA LYS A 17 -8.37 8.15 -20.35
C LYS A 17 -7.18 7.24 -20.68
N LEU A 18 -7.38 5.92 -20.77
CA LEU A 18 -6.33 4.97 -21.11
C LEU A 18 -5.79 5.24 -22.51
N ALA A 19 -6.66 5.38 -23.52
CA ALA A 19 -6.27 5.67 -24.90
C ALA A 19 -5.41 6.93 -24.99
N ARG A 20 -5.84 8.03 -24.36
CA ARG A 20 -5.07 9.28 -24.30
C ARG A 20 -3.69 9.16 -23.62
N LEU A 21 -3.54 8.24 -22.67
CA LEU A 21 -2.26 8.00 -22.01
C LEU A 21 -1.35 7.12 -22.87
N ALA A 22 -1.93 6.11 -23.51
CA ALA A 22 -1.25 5.20 -24.43
C ALA A 22 -0.70 5.96 -25.65
N ASP A 23 -1.52 6.81 -26.25
CA ASP A 23 -1.12 7.69 -27.36
C ASP A 23 0.08 8.56 -27.00
N ARG A 24 0.06 9.19 -25.83
CA ARG A 24 1.13 10.09 -25.37
C ARG A 24 2.42 9.35 -25.05
N ALA A 25 2.29 8.11 -24.58
CA ALA A 25 3.43 7.24 -24.31
C ALA A 25 3.90 6.47 -25.56
N HIS A 26 3.20 6.61 -26.70
CA HIS A 26 3.45 5.88 -27.95
C HIS A 26 3.50 4.36 -27.75
N VAL A 27 2.60 3.82 -26.93
CA VAL A 27 2.49 2.37 -26.67
C VAL A 27 1.07 1.88 -26.92
N PRO A 28 0.86 0.60 -27.23
CA PRO A 28 -0.48 0.03 -27.34
C PRO A 28 -1.24 0.07 -26.01
N ASP A 29 -2.56 0.31 -26.07
CA ASP A 29 -3.46 0.34 -24.90
C ASP A 29 -3.29 -0.87 -23.99
N GLY A 30 -3.22 -2.08 -24.57
CA GLY A 30 -3.06 -3.32 -23.81
C GLY A 30 -1.73 -3.39 -23.05
N THR A 31 -0.67 -2.81 -23.62
CA THR A 31 0.64 -2.74 -22.96
C THR A 31 0.59 -1.78 -21.78
N LEU A 32 0.03 -0.58 -21.98
CA LEU A 32 -0.10 0.39 -20.90
C LEU A 32 -1.03 -0.11 -19.80
N ALA A 33 -2.17 -0.71 -20.15
CA ALA A 33 -3.11 -1.29 -19.20
C ALA A 33 -2.45 -2.37 -18.33
N ARG A 34 -1.65 -3.25 -18.94
CA ARG A 34 -0.90 -4.29 -18.21
C ARG A 34 0.08 -3.67 -17.21
N SER A 35 0.86 -2.68 -17.63
CA SER A 35 1.82 -2.02 -16.74
C SER A 35 1.14 -1.28 -15.59
N LEU A 36 0.03 -0.57 -15.87
CA LEU A 36 -0.76 0.11 -14.84
C LEU A 36 -1.39 -0.87 -13.85
N LEU A 37 -1.91 -2.02 -14.33
CA LEU A 37 -2.48 -3.05 -13.46
C LEU A 37 -1.39 -3.71 -12.60
N SER A 38 -0.19 -3.94 -13.14
CA SER A 38 0.94 -4.48 -12.37
C SER A 38 1.31 -3.54 -11.23
N ALA A 39 1.54 -2.25 -11.53
CA ALA A 39 1.89 -1.27 -10.52
C ALA A 39 0.79 -1.13 -9.45
N ALA A 40 -0.49 -1.15 -9.85
CA ALA A 40 -1.59 -1.10 -8.90
C ALA A 40 -1.71 -2.35 -8.02
N ILE A 41 -1.25 -3.53 -8.49
CA ILE A 41 -1.17 -4.74 -7.68
C ILE A 41 0.00 -4.65 -6.70
N ASP A 42 1.17 -4.20 -7.18
CA ASP A 42 2.36 -4.01 -6.36
C ASP A 42 2.08 -2.98 -5.24
N ASP A 43 1.39 -1.88 -5.54
CA ASP A 43 0.96 -0.87 -4.57
C ASP A 43 -0.16 -1.37 -3.63
N ALA A 44 -0.96 -2.35 -4.08
CA ALA A 44 -2.04 -2.93 -3.28
C ALA A 44 -1.57 -4.03 -2.33
N ASP A 45 -0.28 -4.38 -2.35
CA ASP A 45 0.36 -5.30 -1.41
C ASP A 45 0.87 -4.50 -0.18
N PRO A 46 0.20 -4.54 0.98
CA PRO A 46 0.72 -3.94 2.20
C PRO A 46 1.79 -4.87 2.77
N ASP A 47 2.96 -4.90 2.14
CA ASP A 47 4.08 -5.67 2.68
C ASP A 47 4.57 -4.98 3.97
N VAL A 48 4.77 -5.81 5.00
CA VAL A 48 5.02 -5.48 6.42
C VAL A 48 6.19 -4.51 6.62
N GLY A 49 7.05 -4.37 5.62
CA GLY A 49 8.16 -3.42 5.58
C GLY A 49 7.75 -1.95 5.71
N SER A 50 6.61 -1.53 5.16
CA SER A 50 6.20 -0.11 5.26
C SER A 50 5.82 0.28 6.69
N VAL A 51 5.27 -0.66 7.47
CA VAL A 51 4.94 -0.42 8.88
C VAL A 51 6.21 -0.25 9.70
N THR A 52 7.22 -1.11 9.48
CA THR A 52 8.51 -1.00 10.16
C THR A 52 9.22 0.30 9.79
N GLU A 53 9.23 0.70 8.53
CA GLU A 53 9.88 1.93 8.07
C GLU A 53 9.17 3.19 8.61
N ILE A 54 7.83 3.17 8.74
CA ILE A 54 7.05 4.21 9.42
C ILE A 54 7.39 4.26 10.91
N LEU A 55 7.48 3.11 11.58
CA LEU A 55 7.80 3.03 12.99
C LEU A 55 9.24 3.51 13.27
N GLU A 56 10.21 3.08 12.48
CA GLU A 56 11.60 3.54 12.55
C GLU A 56 11.75 5.04 12.25
N GLY A 57 10.82 5.62 11.49
CA GLY A 57 10.75 7.06 11.25
C GLY A 57 10.22 7.90 12.40
N ILE A 58 9.66 7.30 13.48
CA ILE A 58 9.15 8.04 14.64
C ILE A 58 10.31 8.38 15.58
N PRO A 59 10.64 9.68 15.76
CA PRO A 59 11.72 10.07 16.63
C PRO A 59 11.48 9.59 18.06
N ARG A 60 12.50 8.96 18.62
CA ARG A 60 12.51 8.39 19.97
C ARG A 60 11.53 7.23 20.20
N LEU A 61 11.12 6.52 19.14
CA LEU A 61 10.28 5.34 19.30
C LEU A 61 10.88 4.29 20.26
N PRO A 62 12.19 3.95 20.21
CA PRO A 62 12.77 2.97 21.12
C PRO A 62 12.60 3.34 22.60
N GLU A 63 12.82 4.61 22.96
CA GLU A 63 12.68 5.10 24.33
C GLU A 63 11.22 5.08 24.78
N ARG A 64 10.29 5.37 23.87
CA ARG A 64 8.85 5.31 24.16
C ARG A 64 8.34 3.89 24.34
N LEU A 65 8.87 2.93 23.56
CA LEU A 65 8.54 1.52 23.71
C LEU A 65 9.07 1.00 25.06
N ALA A 66 10.33 1.30 25.40
CA ALA A 66 10.91 0.91 26.69
C ALA A 66 10.15 1.53 27.88
N GLN A 67 9.67 2.77 27.75
CA GLN A 67 8.82 3.40 28.76
C GLN A 67 7.47 2.69 28.89
N ALA A 68 6.81 2.39 27.77
CA ALA A 68 5.52 1.70 27.77
C ALA A 68 5.63 0.29 28.38
N GLU A 69 6.71 -0.44 28.11
CA GLU A 69 6.99 -1.73 28.75
C GLU A 69 7.13 -1.58 30.28
N ALA A 70 7.83 -0.54 30.75
CA ALA A 70 7.97 -0.27 32.18
C ALA A 70 6.64 0.09 32.86
N GLU A 71 5.78 0.87 32.18
CA GLU A 71 4.43 1.23 32.66
C GLU A 71 3.54 -0.02 32.77
N VAL A 72 3.61 -0.93 31.80
CA VAL A 72 2.90 -2.22 31.85
C VAL A 72 3.36 -3.08 33.03
N GLU A 73 4.68 -3.21 33.24
CA GLU A 73 5.25 -3.97 34.36
C GLU A 73 4.90 -3.33 35.72
N ALA A 74 4.83 -2.00 35.77
CA ALA A 74 4.39 -1.26 36.96
C ALA A 74 2.86 -1.35 37.20
N GLY A 75 2.10 -1.91 36.27
CA GLY A 75 0.64 -1.96 36.31
C GLY A 75 -0.03 -0.60 36.07
N GLU A 76 0.70 0.37 35.52
CA GLU A 76 0.22 1.71 35.17
C GLU A 76 -0.50 1.70 33.82
N VAL A 77 -1.42 0.75 33.64
CA VAL A 77 -2.24 0.59 32.44
C VAL A 77 -3.71 0.77 32.78
N ILE A 78 -4.46 1.35 31.84
CA ILE A 78 -5.92 1.40 31.91
C ILE A 78 -6.50 0.35 30.98
N GLU A 79 -7.56 -0.31 31.42
CA GLU A 79 -8.27 -1.25 30.58
C GLU A 79 -8.97 -0.50 29.45
N LEU A 80 -9.03 -1.09 28.26
CA LEU A 80 -9.64 -0.42 27.10
C LEU A 80 -11.12 -0.06 27.31
N ARG A 81 -11.82 -0.78 28.19
CA ARG A 81 -13.21 -0.50 28.59
C ARG A 81 -13.34 0.69 29.56
N GLU A 82 -12.23 1.17 30.11
CA GLU A 82 -12.12 2.24 31.10
C GLU A 82 -11.59 3.56 30.50
N LEU A 83 -11.24 3.56 29.21
CA LEU A 83 -11.00 4.74 28.37
C LEU A 83 -12.31 5.47 28.04
#